data_AF-I4CCU3-F1
#
_entry.id   AF-I4CCU3-F1
#
_cell.length_a   1.000
_cell.length_b   1.000
_cell.length_c   1.000
_cell.angle_alpha   90.00
_cell.angle_beta   90.00
_cell.angle_gamma   90.00
#
_symmetry.space_group_name_H-M   'P 1'
#
loop_
_entity.id
_entity.type
_entity.pdbx_description
1 polymer ?
#
loop_
_entity_poly.entity_id
_entity_poly.type
_entity_poly.pdbx_seq_one_letter_code
_entity_poly.pdbx_strand_id
1 'polypeptide(L)'
;MSGYIFRQRCRARGDFRIQQIVEFLDLVQVAFRCSTLYDSHNRPMDLTEEGLRRTFQKRVDKLFPRTGATKYFYTIPPRKRDDNTVAAEIHTGTHPGEPFIDTYNISMDDKKKLPDFDYFEKSIEIFRPFEAFLAETENESRLDAFNRQQALPGFSKPAIIRGFHYLDEEMAESIGGIEYCLQAPAWRVVRFCEGVLIELFPGPLDSNNPEHLEAQEDIMAYFGML
;
A
#
# COMPACT_ATOMS: atom_id res chain seq x y z
N MET A 1 16.53 0.81 11.28
CA MET A 1 16.00 2.01 10.60
C MET A 1 14.50 1.84 10.56
N SER A 2 13.76 2.74 11.22
CA SER A 2 12.30 2.61 11.37
C SER A 2 11.64 3.44 10.26
N GLY A 3 11.31 2.80 9.15
CA GLY A 3 10.60 3.40 8.03
C GLY A 3 9.14 2.95 7.99
N TYR A 4 8.32 3.70 7.26
CA TYR A 4 6.96 3.26 6.91
C TYR A 4 6.92 2.85 5.46
N ILE A 5 6.15 1.79 5.21
CA ILE A 5 5.83 1.35 3.86
C ILE A 5 4.33 1.49 3.69
N PHE A 6 3.94 2.43 2.86
CA PHE A 6 2.60 2.49 2.36
C PHE A 6 2.38 1.31 1.41
N ARG A 7 1.37 0.46 1.63
CA ARG A 7 1.07 -0.65 0.72
C ARG A 7 -0.39 -0.62 0.33
N GLN A 8 -0.63 -0.82 -0.97
CA GLN A 8 -1.95 -1.09 -1.51
C GLN A 8 -1.90 -2.40 -2.26
N ARG A 9 -2.86 -3.28 -1.95
CA ARG A 9 -3.10 -4.53 -2.68
C ARG A 9 -4.37 -4.34 -3.48
N CYS A 10 -4.29 -4.50 -4.79
CA CYS A 10 -5.41 -4.24 -5.70
C CYS A 10 -5.87 -5.52 -6.42
N ARG A 11 -7.20 -5.72 -6.42
CA ARG A 11 -8.04 -6.60 -7.25
C ARG A 11 -7.69 -8.10 -7.36
N ALA A 12 -8.72 -8.85 -7.77
CA ALA A 12 -8.56 -10.12 -8.47
C ALA A 12 -8.68 -9.93 -10.01
N ARG A 13 -7.57 -10.24 -10.71
CA ARG A 13 -7.37 -10.58 -12.15
C ARG A 13 -7.60 -9.51 -13.23
N GLY A 14 -6.60 -9.36 -14.11
CA GLY A 14 -6.82 -9.09 -15.54
C GLY A 14 -7.02 -7.65 -16.03
N ASP A 15 -6.63 -6.63 -15.27
CA ASP A 15 -6.79 -5.24 -15.72
C ASP A 15 -5.49 -4.45 -15.54
N PHE A 16 -4.80 -4.14 -16.65
CA PHE A 16 -3.62 -3.28 -16.59
C PHE A 16 -4.08 -1.82 -16.47
N ARG A 17 -4.24 -1.39 -15.20
CA ARG A 17 -4.76 -0.09 -14.76
C ARG A 17 -3.78 1.06 -14.94
N ILE A 18 -3.28 1.21 -16.16
CA ILE A 18 -2.22 2.17 -16.46
C ILE A 18 -2.64 3.61 -16.19
N GLN A 19 -3.92 3.95 -16.41
CA GLN A 19 -4.44 5.29 -16.09
C GLN A 19 -4.39 5.56 -14.58
N GLN A 20 -4.83 4.62 -13.75
CA GLN A 20 -4.77 4.76 -12.30
C GLN A 20 -3.32 4.82 -11.80
N ILE A 21 -2.41 4.11 -12.48
CA ILE A 21 -0.97 4.22 -12.21
C ILE A 21 -0.45 5.64 -12.49
N VAL A 22 -0.87 6.27 -13.60
CA VAL A 22 -0.53 7.67 -13.90
C VAL A 22 -1.05 8.57 -12.78
N GLU A 23 -2.35 8.48 -12.47
CA GLU A 23 -3.00 9.32 -11.45
C GLU A 23 -2.33 9.17 -10.07
N PHE A 24 -1.94 7.95 -9.71
CA PHE A 24 -1.20 7.67 -8.48
C PHE A 24 0.20 8.29 -8.47
N LEU A 25 0.96 8.18 -9.56
CA LEU A 25 2.29 8.76 -9.65
C LEU A 25 2.25 10.30 -9.67
N ASP A 26 1.22 10.89 -10.28
CA ASP A 26 0.96 12.33 -10.19
C ASP A 26 0.64 12.74 -8.75
N LEU A 27 -0.18 11.94 -8.04
CA LEU A 27 -0.48 12.16 -6.63
C LEU A 27 0.80 12.09 -5.77
N VAL A 28 1.70 11.14 -6.04
CA VAL A 28 3.04 11.06 -5.39
C VAL A 28 3.83 12.35 -5.62
N GLN A 29 3.84 12.87 -6.85
CA GLN A 29 4.55 14.12 -7.15
C GLN A 29 4.03 15.30 -6.33
N VAL A 30 2.71 15.42 -6.20
CA VAL A 30 2.05 16.46 -5.41
C VAL A 30 2.37 16.30 -3.92
N ALA A 31 2.19 15.09 -3.38
CA ALA A 31 2.37 14.82 -1.95
C ALA A 31 3.79 15.08 -1.46
N PHE A 32 4.78 14.70 -2.26
CA PHE A 32 6.20 14.86 -1.93
C PHE A 32 6.82 16.10 -2.57
N ARG A 33 6.01 17.00 -3.14
CA ARG A 33 6.42 18.30 -3.71
C ARG A 33 7.59 18.17 -4.70
N CYS A 34 7.53 17.18 -5.59
CA CYS A 34 8.57 16.95 -6.59
C CYS A 34 8.01 17.13 -8.00
N SER A 35 8.79 17.75 -8.89
CA SER A 35 8.37 18.05 -10.26
C SER A 35 8.59 16.89 -11.22
N THR A 36 9.38 15.88 -10.83
CA THR A 36 9.81 14.80 -11.73
C THR A 36 10.13 13.55 -10.91
N LEU A 37 9.67 12.40 -11.40
CA LEU A 37 10.08 11.09 -10.90
C LEU A 37 11.18 10.50 -11.78
N TYR A 38 12.06 9.70 -11.18
CA TYR A 38 13.20 9.09 -11.86
C TYR A 38 13.10 7.57 -11.86
N ASP A 39 13.59 6.91 -12.92
CA ASP A 39 13.81 5.46 -12.88
C ASP A 39 15.06 5.07 -12.09
N SER A 40 15.24 3.75 -11.92
CA SER A 40 16.44 3.13 -11.34
C SER A 40 17.77 3.49 -12.04
N HIS A 41 17.74 4.13 -13.22
CA HIS A 41 18.92 4.54 -13.98
C HIS A 41 19.14 6.05 -13.98
N ASN A 42 18.43 6.81 -13.13
CA ASN A 42 18.46 8.29 -13.06
C ASN A 42 17.87 9.01 -14.27
N ARG A 43 17.00 8.36 -15.02
CA ARG A 43 16.30 9.02 -16.13
C ARG A 43 14.96 9.56 -15.64
N PRO A 44 14.61 10.82 -15.98
CA PRO A 44 13.26 11.32 -15.82
C PRO A 44 12.25 10.36 -16.44
N MET A 45 11.16 10.11 -15.73
CA MET A 45 10.08 9.26 -16.21
C MET A 45 9.05 10.06 -16.99
N ASP A 46 8.62 9.49 -18.11
CA ASP A 46 7.44 9.93 -18.85
C ASP A 46 6.21 9.29 -18.20
N LEU A 47 5.43 10.11 -17.50
CA LEU A 47 4.22 9.70 -16.77
C LEU A 47 2.96 9.74 -17.66
N THR A 48 3.09 9.90 -18.98
CA THR A 48 1.94 9.69 -19.86
C THR A 48 1.53 8.22 -19.89
N GLU A 49 0.27 7.97 -20.23
CA GLU A 49 -0.25 6.59 -20.36
C GLU A 49 0.59 5.75 -21.32
N GLU A 50 0.95 6.31 -22.48
CA GLU A 50 1.79 5.64 -23.47
C GLU A 50 3.22 5.39 -22.96
N GLY A 51 3.82 6.38 -22.29
CA GLY A 51 5.15 6.29 -21.71
C GLY A 51 5.26 5.18 -20.66
N LEU A 52 4.30 5.13 -19.73
CA LEU A 52 4.24 4.09 -18.70
C LEU A 52 3.88 2.73 -19.29
N ARG A 53 2.91 2.64 -20.21
CA ARG A 53 2.56 1.38 -20.89
C ARG A 53 3.79 0.75 -21.54
N ARG A 54 4.56 1.54 -22.30
CA ARG A 54 5.83 1.09 -22.91
C ARG A 54 6.86 0.67 -21.86
N THR A 55 6.92 1.35 -20.72
CA THR A 55 7.86 1.04 -19.64
C THR A 55 7.56 -0.33 -19.02
N PHE A 56 6.30 -0.61 -18.68
CA PHE A 56 5.91 -1.89 -18.09
C PHE A 56 5.98 -3.02 -19.12
N GLN A 57 5.57 -2.80 -20.37
CA GLN A 57 5.66 -3.80 -21.44
C GLN A 57 7.10 -4.29 -21.71
N LYS A 58 8.10 -3.40 -21.58
CA LYS A 58 9.53 -3.77 -21.71
C LYS A 58 10.05 -4.66 -20.58
N ARG A 59 9.34 -4.71 -19.45
CA ARG A 59 9.71 -5.46 -18.25
C ARG A 59 8.99 -6.80 -18.14
N VAL A 60 8.08 -7.10 -19.06
CA VAL A 60 7.32 -8.35 -19.08
C VAL A 60 8.26 -9.51 -19.34
N ASP A 61 8.25 -10.47 -18.42
CA ASP A 61 8.84 -11.77 -18.68
C ASP A 61 7.90 -12.57 -19.60
N LYS A 62 8.32 -12.76 -20.86
CA LYS A 62 7.52 -13.49 -21.85
C LYS A 62 7.38 -14.97 -21.53
N LEU A 63 8.31 -15.56 -20.76
CA LEU A 63 8.26 -16.96 -20.34
C LEU A 63 7.38 -17.14 -19.11
N PHE A 64 7.26 -16.09 -18.29
CA PHE A 64 6.45 -16.11 -17.08
C PHE A 64 5.47 -14.92 -17.00
N PRO A 65 4.48 -14.79 -17.90
CA PRO A 65 3.54 -13.65 -17.94
C PRO A 65 2.84 -13.36 -16.61
N ARG A 66 2.60 -14.41 -15.82
CA ARG A 66 1.97 -14.37 -14.49
C ARG A 66 2.82 -13.69 -13.40
N THR A 67 4.10 -13.39 -13.64
CA THR A 67 4.94 -12.65 -12.68
C THR A 67 4.74 -11.15 -12.77
N GLY A 68 4.04 -10.66 -13.79
CA GLY A 68 3.79 -9.24 -14.01
C GLY A 68 5.06 -8.46 -14.32
N ALA A 69 5.06 -7.17 -14.00
CA ALA A 69 6.20 -6.29 -14.13
C ALA A 69 6.38 -5.45 -12.88
N THR A 70 7.62 -5.39 -12.38
CA THR A 70 8.00 -4.53 -11.25
C THR A 70 8.77 -3.32 -11.75
N LYS A 71 8.39 -2.14 -11.26
CA LYS A 71 9.05 -0.87 -11.58
C LYS A 71 9.14 0.01 -10.34
N TYR A 72 10.29 0.65 -10.19
CA TYR A 72 10.54 1.64 -9.16
C TYR A 72 10.62 3.04 -9.76
N PHE A 73 10.03 3.99 -9.05
CA PHE A 73 10.02 5.42 -9.32
C PHE A 73 10.56 6.13 -8.08
N TYR A 74 11.43 7.12 -8.27
CA TYR A 74 12.10 7.81 -7.18
C TYR A 74 11.88 9.32 -7.27
N THR A 75 11.61 9.97 -6.14
CA THR A 75 11.49 11.44 -6.06
C THR A 75 12.83 12.15 -6.21
N ILE A 76 13.93 11.46 -5.91
CA ILE A 76 15.32 11.93 -6.08
C ILE A 76 16.06 10.97 -7.01
N PRO A 77 16.93 11.45 -7.91
CA PRO A 77 17.75 10.57 -8.75
C PRO A 77 18.51 9.53 -7.92
N PRO A 78 18.46 8.22 -8.28
CA PRO A 78 19.14 7.14 -7.55
C PRO A 78 20.60 7.37 -7.12
N ARG A 79 21.39 8.09 -7.91
CA ARG A 79 22.80 8.42 -7.63
C ARG A 79 22.99 9.53 -6.60
N LYS A 80 21.90 10.22 -6.24
CA LYS A 80 21.87 11.34 -5.28
C LYS A 80 20.97 11.02 -4.08
N ARG A 81 20.64 9.74 -3.87
CA ARG A 81 19.75 9.34 -2.79
C ARG A 81 20.35 9.69 -1.45
N ASP A 82 19.50 10.26 -0.62
CA ASP A 82 19.67 10.48 0.79
C ASP A 82 18.41 9.98 1.51
N ASP A 83 18.34 10.24 2.82
CA ASP A 83 17.19 9.91 3.67
C ASP A 83 15.89 10.63 3.24
N ASN A 84 15.95 11.56 2.27
CA ASN A 84 14.79 12.24 1.69
C ASN A 84 14.24 11.56 0.44
N THR A 85 14.87 10.48 0.00
CA THR A 85 14.39 9.72 -1.14
C THR A 85 13.10 8.98 -0.79
N VAL A 86 12.06 9.21 -1.58
CA VAL A 86 10.85 8.40 -1.56
C VAL A 86 10.86 7.50 -2.79
N ALA A 87 10.59 6.21 -2.59
CA ALA A 87 10.50 5.24 -3.66
C ALA A 87 9.06 4.74 -3.76
N ALA A 88 8.45 4.93 -4.93
CA ALA A 88 7.21 4.28 -5.30
C ALA A 88 7.53 3.01 -6.12
N GLU A 89 7.17 1.86 -5.60
CA GLU A 89 7.28 0.56 -6.24
C GLU A 89 5.91 0.14 -6.76
N ILE A 90 5.87 -0.24 -8.03
CA ILE A 90 4.68 -0.74 -8.68
C ILE A 90 4.97 -2.13 -9.20
N HIS A 91 4.23 -3.11 -8.70
CA HIS A 91 4.23 -4.48 -9.19
C HIS A 91 2.86 -4.78 -9.77
N THR A 92 2.77 -4.91 -11.10
CA THR A 92 1.49 -4.99 -11.77
C THR A 92 1.43 -6.03 -12.88
N GLY A 93 0.25 -6.61 -13.07
CA GLY A 93 -0.06 -7.55 -14.14
C GLY A 93 -0.15 -6.82 -15.47
N THR A 94 0.58 -7.30 -16.47
CA THR A 94 0.60 -6.68 -17.81
C THR A 94 -0.31 -7.38 -18.82
N HIS A 95 -0.96 -8.48 -18.41
CA HIS A 95 -1.80 -9.32 -19.26
C HIS A 95 -3.24 -9.35 -18.74
N PRO A 96 -4.22 -8.83 -19.51
CA PRO A 96 -5.62 -8.80 -19.08
C PRO A 96 -6.28 -10.17 -18.85
N GLY A 97 -5.70 -11.24 -19.41
CA GLY A 97 -6.23 -12.59 -19.25
C GLY A 97 -5.67 -13.36 -18.06
N GLU A 98 -4.64 -12.84 -17.39
CA GLU A 98 -3.94 -13.57 -16.34
C GLU A 98 -4.31 -13.06 -14.94
N PRO A 99 -4.53 -13.97 -13.98
CA PRO A 99 -4.67 -13.60 -12.58
C PRO A 99 -3.40 -12.91 -12.08
N PHE A 100 -3.54 -11.68 -11.57
CA PHE A 100 -2.44 -10.96 -10.95
C PHE A 100 -2.99 -10.07 -9.82
N ILE A 101 -2.26 -10.00 -8.71
CA ILE A 101 -2.54 -9.09 -7.59
C ILE A 101 -1.56 -7.94 -7.72
N ASP A 102 -2.04 -6.76 -8.09
CA ASP A 102 -1.17 -5.61 -8.17
C ASP A 102 -0.82 -5.14 -6.75
N THR A 103 0.45 -4.77 -6.56
CA THR A 103 0.89 -4.09 -5.35
C THR A 103 1.53 -2.75 -5.69
N TYR A 104 1.09 -1.72 -4.97
CA TYR A 104 1.59 -0.36 -5.08
C TYR A 104 2.14 0.03 -3.72
N ASN A 105 3.46 0.20 -3.63
CA ASN A 105 4.14 0.50 -2.38
C ASN A 105 4.82 1.87 -2.45
N ILE A 106 4.81 2.60 -1.35
CA ILE A 106 5.69 3.77 -1.16
C ILE A 106 6.52 3.54 0.08
N SER A 107 7.83 3.51 -0.08
CA SER A 107 8.77 3.36 1.03
C SER A 107 9.44 4.69 1.35
N MET A 108 9.49 5.02 2.64
CA MET A 108 10.19 6.18 3.18
C MET A 108 10.86 5.83 4.50
N ASP A 109 12.08 6.33 4.69
CA ASP A 109 12.92 5.98 5.84
C ASP A 109 12.67 6.86 7.08
N ASP A 110 11.89 7.93 6.92
CA ASP A 110 11.64 8.94 7.94
C ASP A 110 10.14 9.14 8.18
N LYS A 111 9.70 8.93 9.44
CA LYS A 111 8.32 9.09 9.90
C LYS A 111 7.74 10.48 9.57
N LYS A 112 8.56 11.53 9.55
CA LYS A 112 8.13 12.91 9.28
C LYS A 112 7.74 13.16 7.82
N LYS A 113 8.01 12.18 6.94
CA LYS A 113 7.68 12.27 5.51
C LYS A 113 6.34 11.65 5.16
N LEU A 114 5.63 11.07 6.12
CA LEU A 114 4.29 10.55 5.85
C LEU A 114 3.42 11.67 5.27
N PRO A 115 2.82 11.45 4.09
CA PRO A 115 1.92 12.43 3.52
C PRO A 115 0.67 12.55 4.39
N ASP A 116 -0.01 13.69 4.28
CA ASP A 116 -1.27 13.93 4.99
C ASP A 116 -2.32 12.87 4.65
N PHE A 117 -3.28 12.67 5.54
CA PHE A 117 -4.26 11.61 5.39
C PHE A 117 -5.11 11.72 4.10
N ASP A 118 -5.38 12.94 3.64
CA ASP A 118 -6.05 13.22 2.37
C ASP A 118 -5.34 12.57 1.17
N TYR A 119 -4.01 12.39 1.23
CA TYR A 119 -3.26 11.63 0.23
C TYR A 119 -3.66 10.16 0.25
N PHE A 120 -3.76 9.57 1.44
CA PHE A 120 -4.11 8.16 1.58
C PHE A 120 -5.51 7.92 1.03
N GLU A 121 -6.48 8.72 1.44
CA GLU A 121 -7.86 8.66 0.96
C GLU A 121 -7.92 8.76 -0.57
N LYS A 122 -7.29 9.78 -1.18
CA LYS A 122 -7.26 9.93 -2.65
C LYS A 122 -6.62 8.75 -3.35
N SER A 123 -5.54 8.20 -2.80
CA SER A 123 -4.87 7.04 -3.39
C SER A 123 -5.72 5.77 -3.30
N ILE A 124 -6.54 5.61 -2.26
CA ILE A 124 -7.55 4.55 -2.15
C ILE A 124 -8.64 4.79 -3.19
N GLU A 125 -9.09 6.04 -3.39
CA GLU A 125 -10.11 6.35 -4.39
C GLU A 125 -9.68 6.06 -5.83
N ILE A 126 -8.41 6.30 -6.16
CA ILE A 126 -7.82 6.03 -7.49
C ILE A 126 -7.91 4.54 -7.83
N PHE A 127 -7.44 3.69 -6.92
CA PHE A 127 -7.33 2.27 -7.21
C PHE A 127 -8.55 1.45 -6.77
N ARG A 128 -9.32 1.92 -5.79
CA ARG A 128 -10.31 1.11 -5.07
C ARG A 128 -9.69 -0.23 -4.69
N PRO A 129 -8.59 -0.21 -3.91
CA PRO A 129 -7.80 -1.39 -3.59
C PRO A 129 -8.63 -2.37 -2.75
N PHE A 130 -8.21 -3.63 -2.73
CA PHE A 130 -8.78 -4.64 -1.84
C PHE A 130 -8.38 -4.39 -0.37
N GLU A 131 -7.12 -4.02 -0.18
CA GLU A 131 -6.54 -3.72 1.13
C GLU A 131 -5.55 -2.57 0.95
N ALA A 132 -5.58 -1.57 1.83
CA ALA A 132 -4.56 -0.53 1.86
C ALA A 132 -4.17 -0.20 3.29
N PHE A 133 -2.89 -0.02 3.56
CA PHE A 133 -2.43 0.20 4.92
C PHE A 133 -1.06 0.86 4.97
N LEU A 134 -0.77 1.43 6.14
CA LEU A 134 0.55 1.89 6.49
C LEU A 134 1.28 0.80 7.27
N ALA A 135 2.32 0.19 6.69
CA ALA A 135 3.11 -0.87 7.32
C ALA A 135 4.29 -0.32 8.11
N GLU A 136 4.45 -0.82 9.34
CA GLU A 136 5.53 -0.46 10.27
C GLU A 136 6.51 -1.62 10.46
N THR A 137 7.62 -1.62 9.72
CA THR A 137 8.52 -2.80 9.62
C THR A 137 8.99 -3.35 10.98
N GLU A 138 9.32 -2.46 11.92
CA GLU A 138 9.80 -2.84 13.25
C GLU A 138 8.70 -3.51 14.09
N ASN A 139 7.49 -2.98 14.03
CA ASN A 139 6.36 -3.48 14.80
C ASN A 139 5.78 -4.77 14.21
N GLU A 140 5.64 -4.84 12.88
CA GLU A 140 5.22 -6.06 12.19
C GLU A 140 6.16 -7.25 12.47
N SER A 141 7.46 -6.97 12.59
CA SER A 141 8.45 -7.99 12.93
C SER A 141 8.28 -8.49 14.37
N ARG A 142 7.90 -7.61 15.31
CA ARG A 142 7.62 -7.97 16.72
C ARG A 142 6.35 -8.80 16.87
N LEU A 143 5.31 -8.50 16.09
CA LEU A 143 4.02 -9.20 16.12
C LEU A 143 4.03 -10.54 15.35
N ASP A 144 5.21 -11.00 14.93
CA ASP A 144 5.41 -12.20 14.12
C ASP A 144 4.61 -12.21 12.80
N ALA A 145 4.19 -11.02 12.34
CA ALA A 145 3.41 -10.84 11.12
C ALA A 145 4.23 -11.22 9.87
N PHE A 146 5.56 -11.16 9.96
CA PHE A 146 6.47 -11.59 8.90
C PHE A 146 6.38 -13.12 8.66
N ASN A 147 6.22 -13.92 9.71
CA ASN A 147 6.00 -15.37 9.60
C ASN A 147 4.60 -15.69 9.06
N ARG A 148 3.59 -14.89 9.43
CA ARG A 148 2.21 -15.03 8.90
C ARG A 148 2.10 -14.61 7.41
N GLN A 149 2.95 -13.73 6.91
CA GLN A 149 2.96 -13.30 5.49
C GLN A 149 3.60 -14.32 4.53
N GLN A 150 4.49 -15.20 5.00
CA GLN A 150 5.15 -16.20 4.13
C GLN A 150 4.38 -17.51 3.97
N ALA A 151 3.29 -17.70 4.70
CA ALA A 151 2.40 -18.84 4.55
C ALA A 151 1.01 -18.33 4.19
N LEU A 152 0.60 -18.46 2.91
CA LEU A 152 -0.73 -18.88 2.45
C LEU A 152 -1.07 -18.29 1.07
N PRO A 153 -1.21 -19.14 0.03
CA PRO A 153 -1.87 -18.76 -1.22
C PRO A 153 -3.37 -18.53 -0.96
N GLY A 154 -3.95 -17.45 -1.51
CA GLY A 154 -5.41 -17.21 -1.49
C GLY A 154 -5.90 -16.36 -0.31
N PHE A 155 -5.21 -15.26 -0.01
CA PHE A 155 -5.59 -14.30 1.04
C PHE A 155 -7.03 -13.82 0.88
N SER A 156 -7.90 -14.26 1.79
CA SER A 156 -9.22 -13.67 1.98
C SER A 156 -9.29 -12.77 3.20
N LYS A 157 -8.26 -12.69 4.07
CA LYS A 157 -8.28 -11.96 5.36
C LYS A 157 -7.01 -11.14 5.60
N PRO A 158 -7.08 -9.95 6.23
CA PRO A 158 -5.89 -9.20 6.60
C PRO A 158 -4.99 -10.02 7.54
N ALA A 159 -3.67 -9.89 7.40
CA ALA A 159 -2.73 -10.57 8.29
C ALA A 159 -2.65 -9.93 9.69
N ILE A 160 -2.87 -8.62 9.73
CA ILE A 160 -2.78 -7.75 10.89
C ILE A 160 -3.60 -6.48 10.62
N ILE A 161 -4.25 -5.93 11.64
CA ILE A 161 -4.82 -4.59 11.63
C ILE A 161 -3.75 -3.60 12.09
N ARG A 162 -3.49 -2.58 11.28
CA ARG A 162 -2.38 -1.64 11.45
C ARG A 162 -2.90 -0.30 11.95
N GLY A 163 -1.99 0.61 12.31
CA GLY A 163 -2.35 1.95 12.79
C GLY A 163 -3.32 2.66 11.85
N PHE A 164 -3.09 2.52 10.53
CA PHE A 164 -4.03 2.91 9.48
C PHE A 164 -4.30 1.72 8.56
N HIS A 165 -5.57 1.35 8.41
CA HIS A 165 -5.95 0.19 7.62
C HIS A 165 -7.31 0.42 6.92
N TYR A 166 -7.31 0.34 5.60
CA TYR A 166 -8.50 0.26 4.76
C TYR A 166 -8.76 -1.17 4.32
N LEU A 167 -10.00 -1.61 4.49
CA LEU A 167 -10.51 -2.91 4.06
C LEU A 167 -11.70 -2.63 3.15
N ASP A 168 -11.69 -3.13 1.91
CA ASP A 168 -12.89 -3.10 1.09
C ASP A 168 -13.98 -4.05 1.63
N GLU A 169 -15.12 -4.14 0.95
CA GLU A 169 -16.23 -4.99 1.39
C GLU A 169 -15.82 -6.47 1.50
N GLU A 170 -15.14 -7.01 0.50
CA GLU A 170 -14.73 -8.42 0.49
C GLU A 170 -13.73 -8.72 1.62
N MET A 171 -12.79 -7.81 1.87
CA MET A 171 -11.83 -7.96 2.95
C MET A 171 -12.47 -7.78 4.32
N ALA A 172 -13.43 -6.87 4.47
CA ALA A 172 -14.17 -6.68 5.72
C ALA A 172 -15.03 -7.91 6.05
N GLU A 173 -15.69 -8.52 5.06
CA GLU A 173 -16.49 -9.75 5.22
C GLU A 173 -15.67 -10.89 5.84
N SER A 174 -14.38 -10.97 5.52
CA SER A 174 -13.50 -12.00 6.05
C SER A 174 -13.24 -11.94 7.55
N ILE A 175 -13.52 -10.80 8.17
CA ILE A 175 -13.33 -10.55 9.61
C ILE A 175 -14.65 -10.15 10.30
N GLY A 176 -15.80 -10.42 9.68
CA GLY A 176 -17.13 -10.24 10.29
C GLY A 176 -18.04 -9.23 9.59
N GLY A 177 -17.58 -8.61 8.49
CA GLY A 177 -18.38 -7.70 7.67
C GLY A 177 -18.25 -6.23 8.05
N ILE A 178 -18.76 -5.36 7.19
CA ILE A 178 -18.67 -3.89 7.32
C ILE A 178 -19.26 -3.41 8.65
N GLU A 179 -20.48 -3.85 8.98
CA GLU A 179 -21.17 -3.41 10.21
C GLU A 179 -20.43 -3.82 11.49
N TYR A 180 -19.79 -4.99 11.47
CA TYR A 180 -18.95 -5.44 12.58
C TYR A 180 -17.69 -4.58 12.68
N CYS A 181 -17.02 -4.33 11.54
CA CYS A 181 -15.83 -3.47 11.53
C CYS A 181 -16.13 -2.05 12.03
N LEU A 182 -17.28 -1.47 11.69
CA LEU A 182 -17.69 -0.13 12.15
C LEU A 182 -17.85 -0.02 13.68
N GLN A 183 -17.99 -1.15 14.39
CA GLN A 183 -18.10 -1.22 15.85
C GLN A 183 -16.76 -1.50 16.53
N ALA A 184 -15.67 -1.60 15.76
CA ALA A 184 -14.39 -2.01 16.29
C ALA A 184 -13.81 -0.96 17.26
N PRO A 185 -13.13 -1.39 18.34
CA PRO A 185 -12.61 -0.51 19.38
C PRO A 185 -11.34 0.21 18.90
N ALA A 186 -11.50 1.25 18.08
CA ALA A 186 -10.40 2.06 17.55
C ALA A 186 -10.69 3.56 17.73
N TRP A 187 -9.67 4.41 17.54
CA TRP A 187 -9.82 5.86 17.65
C TRP A 187 -10.81 6.43 16.64
N ARG A 188 -10.73 5.96 15.39
CA ARG A 188 -11.68 6.33 14.33
C ARG A 188 -11.95 5.13 13.44
N VAL A 189 -13.24 4.83 13.22
CA VAL A 189 -13.66 3.86 12.21
C VAL A 189 -14.79 4.48 11.40
N VAL A 190 -14.63 4.52 10.08
CA VAL A 190 -15.61 5.13 9.19
C VAL A 190 -15.82 4.29 7.94
N ARG A 191 -17.04 4.34 7.41
CA ARG A 191 -17.30 3.84 6.06
C ARG A 191 -16.64 4.78 5.06
N PHE A 192 -15.86 4.22 4.15
CA PHE A 192 -15.11 4.98 3.15
C PHE A 192 -15.07 4.17 1.86
N CYS A 193 -15.36 4.80 0.72
CA CYS A 193 -15.53 4.07 -0.54
C CYS A 193 -16.55 2.91 -0.38
N GLU A 194 -16.25 1.74 -0.90
CA GLU A 194 -16.99 0.49 -0.71
C GLU A 194 -16.71 -0.20 0.64
N GLY A 195 -15.71 0.26 1.39
CA GLY A 195 -15.14 -0.42 2.55
C GLY A 195 -15.22 0.35 3.87
N VAL A 196 -14.28 0.00 4.75
CA VAL A 196 -14.06 0.64 6.05
C VAL A 196 -12.61 1.11 6.17
N LEU A 197 -12.45 2.28 6.76
CA LEU A 197 -11.18 2.86 7.11
C LEU A 197 -11.07 2.87 8.63
N ILE A 198 -10.05 2.18 9.14
CA ILE A 198 -9.77 1.99 10.56
C ILE A 198 -8.50 2.75 10.91
N GLU A 199 -8.58 3.56 11.95
CA GLU A 199 -7.45 4.25 12.55
C GLU A 199 -7.40 3.99 14.04
N LEU A 200 -6.29 3.40 14.47
CA LEU A 200 -6.12 3.02 15.86
C LEU A 200 -5.77 4.25 16.73
N PHE A 201 -5.12 5.26 16.14
CA PHE A 201 -4.61 6.45 16.84
C PHE A 201 -4.70 7.70 15.97
N PRO A 202 -4.69 8.90 16.57
CA PRO A 202 -4.46 10.14 15.84
C PRO A 202 -3.00 10.21 15.36
N GLY A 203 -2.76 9.85 14.10
CA GLY A 203 -1.44 9.92 13.48
C GLY A 203 -0.67 8.58 13.45
N PRO A 204 0.62 8.60 13.06
CA PRO A 204 1.40 7.39 12.80
C PRO A 204 1.65 6.55 14.04
N LEU A 205 1.64 5.22 13.86
CA LEU A 205 1.88 4.27 14.94
C LEU A 205 3.32 4.37 15.48
N ASP A 206 3.50 4.60 16.78
CA ASP A 206 4.81 4.56 17.40
C ASP A 206 5.05 3.22 18.12
N SER A 207 5.98 2.41 17.60
CA SER A 207 6.34 1.10 18.15
C SER A 207 6.94 1.15 19.55
N ASN A 208 7.35 2.34 20.01
CA ASN A 208 7.86 2.56 21.35
C ASN A 208 6.80 3.08 22.33
N ASN A 209 5.60 3.41 21.85
CA ASN A 209 4.49 3.86 22.69
C ASN A 209 3.65 2.65 23.13
N PRO A 210 3.60 2.31 24.44
CA PRO A 210 2.81 1.18 24.93
C PRO A 210 1.32 1.28 24.59
N GLU A 211 0.74 2.48 24.65
CA GLU A 211 -0.68 2.70 24.31
C GLU A 211 -0.96 2.37 22.84
N HIS A 212 0.03 2.61 21.97
CA HIS A 212 -0.11 2.30 20.56
C HIS A 212 -0.10 0.79 20.28
N LEU A 213 0.68 0.06 21.08
CA LEU A 213 0.74 -1.40 20.98
C LEU A 213 -0.51 -2.05 21.58
N GLU A 214 -0.96 -1.56 22.73
CA GLU A 214 -2.16 -2.07 23.42
C GLU A 214 -3.40 -1.94 22.53
N ALA A 215 -3.68 -0.78 21.93
CA ALA A 215 -4.87 -0.68 21.08
C ALA A 215 -4.75 -1.49 19.77
N GLN A 216 -3.53 -1.77 19.31
CA GLN A 216 -3.33 -2.72 18.22
C GLN A 216 -3.55 -4.18 18.66
N GLU A 217 -3.23 -4.55 19.89
CA GLU A 217 -3.56 -5.86 20.43
C GLU A 217 -5.07 -6.00 20.65
N ASP A 218 -5.73 -4.97 21.20
CA ASP A 218 -7.18 -4.94 21.44
C ASP A 218 -7.98 -5.09 20.14
N ILE A 219 -7.64 -4.32 19.10
CA ILE A 219 -8.32 -4.42 17.80
C ILE A 219 -8.10 -5.81 17.17
N MET A 220 -6.91 -6.36 17.34
CA MET A 220 -6.59 -7.69 16.82
C MET A 220 -7.33 -8.79 17.58
N ALA A 221 -7.46 -8.67 18.91
CA ALA A 221 -8.27 -9.58 19.73
C ALA A 221 -9.75 -9.48 19.38
N TYR A 222 -10.27 -8.26 19.16
CA TYR A 222 -11.65 -8.03 18.71
C TYR A 222 -11.97 -8.81 17.44
N PHE A 223 -11.10 -8.74 16.43
CA PHE A 223 -11.28 -9.48 15.16
C PHE A 223 -10.85 -10.97 15.22
N GLY A 224 -10.51 -11.51 16.40
CA GLY A 224 -10.05 -12.90 16.54
C GLY A 224 -8.78 -13.20 15.75
N MET A 225 -7.82 -12.28 15.78
CA MET A 225 -6.54 -12.36 15.05
C MET A 225 -5.33 -12.62 15.98
N LEU A 226 -5.57 -12.74 17.29
CA LEU A 226 -4.62 -13.16 18.32
C LEU A 226 -5.11 -14.44 19.00
#